data_AF-A0A529ICU2-F1
#
_entry.id   AF-A0A529ICU2-F1
#
_cell.length_a   1.000
_cell.length_b   1.000
_cell.length_c   1.000
_cell.angle_alpha   90.00
_cell.angle_beta   90.00
_cell.angle_gamma   90.00
#
_symmetry.space_group_name_H-M   'P 1'
#
loop_
_entity.id
_entity.type
_entity.pdbx_description
1 polymer ?
#
loop_
_entity_poly.entity_id
_entity_poly.type
_entity_poly.pdbx_seq_one_letter_code
_entity_poly.pdbx_strand_id
1 'polypeptide(L)' 'LDLTFTKMGDFAPDKIAEQVPQLAEILKMRRQLEELLGFMDGRVDAEKRIAQLLNNEPLLSKIASQAMSDDDKVGE' A
#
# COMPACT_ATOMS: atom_id res chain seq x y z
N LEU A 1 34.40 -1.21 -8.97
CA LEU A 1 33.33 -0.81 -8.04
C LEU A 1 33.62 0.64 -7.69
N ASP A 2 32.73 1.56 -8.07
CA ASP A 2 32.95 2.99 -7.85
C ASP A 2 31.84 3.48 -6.93
N LEU A 3 32.22 3.97 -5.75
CA LEU A 3 31.29 4.40 -4.71
C LEU A 3 31.54 5.87 -4.42
N THR A 4 30.49 6.68 -4.49
CA THR A 4 30.55 8.12 -4.23
C THR A 4 29.81 8.44 -2.95
N PHE A 5 30.49 9.13 -2.03
CA PHE A 5 29.93 9.59 -0.77
C PHE A 5 30.05 11.11 -0.69
N THR A 6 28.91 11.79 -0.55
CA THR A 6 28.81 13.26 -0.49
C THR A 6 28.50 13.77 0.91
N LYS A 7 27.87 12.93 1.72
CA LYS A 7 27.47 13.24 3.10
C LYS A 7 27.57 11.99 3.98
N MET A 8 27.56 12.18 5.29
CA MET A 8 27.66 11.08 6.25
C MET A 8 26.52 10.04 6.12
N GLY A 9 25.34 10.48 5.65
CA GLY A 9 24.21 9.58 5.41
C GLY A 9 24.44 8.56 4.29
N ASP A 10 25.39 8.79 3.38
CA ASP A 10 25.65 7.89 2.25
C ASP A 10 26.36 6.60 2.70
N PHE A 11 26.90 6.56 3.93
CA PHE A 11 27.45 5.34 4.55
C PHE A 11 26.37 4.38 5.07
N ALA A 12 25.09 4.75 4.97
CA ALA A 12 24.01 3.86 5.35
C ALA A 12 23.98 2.62 4.42
N PRO A 13 23.67 1.42 4.94
CA PRO A 13 23.78 0.17 4.16
C PRO A 13 22.89 0.14 2.91
N ASP A 14 21.72 0.76 2.98
CA ASP A 14 20.79 0.95 1.87
C ASP A 14 21.37 1.87 0.79
N LYS A 15 22.04 2.96 1.19
CA LYS A 15 22.70 3.89 0.26
C LYS A 15 23.88 3.24 -0.46
N ILE A 16 24.63 2.38 0.23
CA ILE A 16 25.71 1.60 -0.39
C ILE A 16 25.13 0.56 -1.35
N ALA A 17 24.06 -0.14 -0.96
CA ALA A 17 23.39 -1.13 -1.80
C ALA A 17 22.79 -0.52 -3.08
N GLU A 18 22.32 0.73 -3.03
CA GLU A 18 21.83 1.47 -4.21
C GLU A 18 22.93 1.76 -5.24
N GLN A 19 24.19 1.91 -4.81
CA GLN A 19 25.31 2.22 -5.71
C GLN A 19 25.95 0.98 -6.34
N VAL A 20 25.71 -0.21 -5.78
CA VAL A 20 26.22 -1.48 -6.31
C VAL A 20 25.17 -2.09 -7.23
N PRO A 21 25.40 -2.21 -8.55
CA PRO A 21 24.36 -2.61 -9.51
C PRO A 21 23.66 -3.93 -9.16
N GLN A 22 24.40 -4.94 -8.71
CA GLN A 22 23.83 -6.24 -8.33
C GLN A 22 22.93 -6.15 -7.09
N LEU A 23 23.29 -5.29 -6.13
CA LEU A 23 22.51 -5.10 -4.90
C LEU A 23 21.30 -4.18 -5.13
N ALA A 24 21.42 -3.20 -6.02
CA ALA A 24 20.36 -2.28 -6.40
C ALA A 24 19.16 -3.02 -7.03
N GLU A 25 19.41 -4.00 -7.89
CA GLU A 25 18.34 -4.84 -8.47
C GLU A 25 17.62 -5.65 -7.40
N ILE A 26 18.36 -6.27 -6.47
CA ILE A 26 17.76 -7.03 -5.36
C ILE A 26 16.95 -6.10 -4.45
N LEU A 27 17.46 -4.90 -4.14
CA LEU A 27 16.76 -3.91 -3.34
C LEU A 27 15.46 -3.46 -4.01
N LYS A 28 15.47 -3.28 -5.34
CA LYS A 28 14.29 -2.96 -6.13
C LYS A 28 13.25 -4.08 -6.07
N MET A 29 13.67 -5.33 -6.29
CA MET A 29 12.76 -6.49 -6.20
C MET A 29 12.17 -6.63 -4.79
N ARG A 30 12.97 -6.39 -3.75
CA ARG A 30 12.48 -6.40 -2.36
C ARG A 30 11.40 -5.35 -2.15
N ARG A 31 11.59 -4.11 -2.60
CA ARG A 31 10.58 -3.04 -2.49
C ARG A 31 9.27 -3.44 -3.19
N GLN A 32 9.36 -4.02 -4.40
CA GLN A 32 8.21 -4.52 -5.14
C GLN A 32 7.48 -5.66 -4.41
N LEU A 33 8.21 -6.55 -3.74
CA LEU A 33 7.62 -7.61 -2.93
C LEU A 33 6.96 -7.07 -1.66
N GLU A 34 7.55 -6.07 -1.01
CA GLU A 34 6.96 -5.39 0.16
C GLU A 34 5.65 -4.67 -0.22
N GLU A 35 5.63 -3.97 -1.35
CA GLU A 35 4.42 -3.36 -1.93
C GLU A 35 3.35 -4.42 -2.23
N LEU A 36 3.74 -5.53 -2.85
CA LEU A 36 2.82 -6.63 -3.15
C LEU A 36 2.26 -7.27 -1.87
N LEU A 37 3.10 -7.49 -0.86
CA LEU A 37 2.67 -8.04 0.42
C LEU A 37 1.66 -7.11 1.10
N GLY A 38 1.92 -5.79 1.09
CA GLY A 38 0.97 -4.80 1.58
C GLY A 38 -0.35 -4.79 0.81
N PHE A 39 -0.31 -4.99 -0.51
CA PHE A 39 -1.50 -5.10 -1.33
C PHE A 39 -2.29 -6.38 -1.05
N MET A 40 -1.60 -7.51 -0.82
CA MET A 40 -2.24 -8.77 -0.45
C MET A 40 -2.92 -8.69 0.91
N ASP A 41 -2.23 -8.13 1.91
CA ASP A 41 -2.78 -7.98 3.26
C ASP A 41 -3.95 -6.99 3.28
N GLY A 42 -3.77 -5.82 2.64
CA GLY A 42 -4.81 -4.79 2.56
C GLY A 42 -6.07 -5.22 1.81
N ARG A 43 -5.93 -6.05 0.76
CA ARG A 43 -7.10 -6.59 0.03
C ARG A 43 -7.84 -7.64 0.82
N VAL A 44 -7.13 -8.59 1.44
CA VAL A 44 -7.75 -9.66 2.23
C VAL A 44 -8.49 -9.07 3.44
N ASP A 45 -7.89 -8.09 4.11
CA ASP A 45 -8.53 -7.42 5.24
C ASP A 45 -9.72 -6.55 4.81
N ALA A 46 -9.63 -5.88 3.66
CA ALA A 46 -10.76 -5.14 3.09
C ALA A 46 -11.92 -6.07 2.73
N GLU A 47 -11.65 -7.19 2.05
CA GLU A 47 -12.65 -8.21 1.71
C GLU A 47 -13.31 -8.80 2.97
N LYS A 48 -12.52 -9.09 4.01
CA LYS A 48 -13.04 -9.57 5.29
C LYS A 48 -13.93 -8.54 5.99
N ARG A 49 -13.53 -7.26 5.99
CA ARG A 49 -14.34 -6.16 6.54
C ARG A 49 -15.63 -5.97 5.75
N ILE A 50 -15.58 -6.02 4.41
CA ILE A 50 -16.77 -5.96 3.56
C ILE A 50 -17.69 -7.15 3.85
N ALA A 51 -17.16 -8.38 3.95
CA ALA A 51 -17.96 -9.56 4.30
C ALA A 51 -18.61 -9.43 5.70
N GLN A 52 -17.91 -8.86 6.69
CA GLN A 52 -18.47 -8.57 8.01
C GLN A 52 -19.55 -7.48 7.96
N LEU A 53 -19.39 -6.47 7.11
CA LEU A 53 -20.39 -5.42 6.88
C LEU A 53 -21.63 -5.99 6.18
N LEU A 54 -21.45 -6.87 5.19
CA LEU A 54 -22.52 -7.55 4.46
C LEU A 54 -23.30 -8.56 5.32
N ASN A 55 -22.68 -9.14 6.34
CA ASN A 55 -23.36 -10.03 7.28
C ASN A 55 -24.12 -9.28 8.39
N ASN A 56 -24.00 -7.94 8.47
CA ASN A 56 -24.67 -7.12 9.46
C ASN A 56 -25.79 -6.29 8.79
N GLU A 57 -26.99 -6.85 8.72
CA GLU A 57 -28.24 -6.22 8.24
C GLU A 57 -28.44 -4.74 8.67
N PRO A 58 -28.27 -4.36 9.96
CA PRO A 58 -28.50 -2.98 10.37
C PRO A 58 -27.43 -1.99 9.88
N LEU A 59 -26.19 -2.45 9.66
CA LEU A 59 -25.12 -1.62 9.08
C LEU A 59 -25.27 -1.49 7.57
N LEU A 60 -25.69 -2.57 6.90
CA LEU A 60 -26.04 -2.59 5.48
C LEU A 60 -27.13 -1.57 5.15
N SER A 61 -28.20 -1.51 5.95
CA SER A 61 -29.28 -0.54 5.75
C SER A 61 -28.80 0.91 5.91
N LYS A 62 -27.93 1.20 6.89
CA LYS A 62 -27.33 2.53 7.06
C LYS A 62 -26.41 2.92 5.91
N ILE A 63 -25.56 2.00 5.46
CA ILE A 63 -24.63 2.24 4.34
C ILE A 63 -25.40 2.39 3.04
N ALA A 64 -26.40 1.56 2.77
CA ALA A 64 -27.27 1.70 1.60
C ALA A 64 -27.99 3.04 1.61
N SER A 65 -28.49 3.47 2.77
CA SER A 65 -29.12 4.79 2.93
C SER A 65 -28.14 5.93 2.68
N GLN A 66 -26.90 5.84 3.18
CA GLN A 66 -25.84 6.83 2.93
C GLN A 66 -25.39 6.86 1.47
N ALA A 67 -25.19 5.69 0.83
CA ALA A 67 -24.80 5.60 -0.58
C ALA A 67 -25.89 6.16 -1.51
N MET A 68 -27.16 5.95 -1.17
CA MET A 68 -28.29 6.55 -1.89
C MET A 68 -28.43 8.06 -1.61
N SER A 69 -27.89 8.58 -0.51
CA SER A 69 -27.91 10.01 -0.17
C SER A 69 -26.77 10.80 -0.82
N ASP A 70 -25.62 10.17 -1.07
CA ASP A 70 -24.46 10.81 -1.71
C ASP A 70 -24.65 10.96 -3.23
N ASP A 71 -25.48 10.13 -3.88
CA ASP A 71 -25.80 10.23 -5.31
C ASP A 71 -26.68 11.46 -5.63
N ASP A 72 -27.45 11.96 -4.64
CA ASP A 72 -28.27 13.18 -4.74
C ASP A 72 -27.45 14.47 -4.60
N LYS A 73 -26.12 14.40 -4.35
CA LYS A 73 -25.24 15.56 -4.15
C LYS A 73 -24.20 15.78 -5.25
N VAL A 74 -24.14 14.92 -6.26
CA VAL A 74 -23.24 15.09 -7.43
C VAL A 74 -23.96 15.77 -8.61
N GLY A 75 -25.23 16.13 -8.43
CA GLY A 75 -26.05 16.85 -9.40
C GLY A 75 -26.45 18.27 -8.98
N GLU A 76 -25.50 19.13 -8.62
CA GLU A 76 -25.63 20.60 -8.77
C GLU A 76 -24.27 21.26 -9.02
#